data_AF-U6RII2-F1
#
_entry.id   AF-U6RII2-F1
#
_cell.length_a   1.000
_cell.length_b   1.000
_cell.length_c   1.000
_cell.angle_alpha   90.00
_cell.angle_beta   90.00
_cell.angle_gamma   90.00
#
_symmetry.space_group_name_H-M   'P 1'
#
loop_
_entity.id
_entity.type
_entity.pdbx_description
1 polymer ?
#
loop_
_entity_poly.entity_id
_entity_poly.type
_entity_poly.pdbx_seq_one_letter_code
_entity_poly.pdbx_strand_id
1 'polypeptide(L)'
;MKCYKFISLLAVFFAITTLTHAQNAGPCTGSEYATDAEFFRAYASAQSSDATASKKKAMTGARTALENQIKTKAEAAAKSQTKISGADIAQFNSLIQGVIQQEVVKMKVICENSEQAGGRYKTHIVVEVTKASVLTNIVNSAKSDEKLKANFEEGKFKQAF
;
A
#
# COMPACT_ATOMS: atom_id res chain seq x y z
N MET A 1 -34.69 7.73 60.93
CA MET A 1 -33.55 7.08 61.60
C MET A 1 -33.22 5.80 60.84
N LYS A 2 -31.97 5.66 60.34
CA LYS A 2 -31.21 4.40 60.10
C LYS A 2 -31.84 3.37 59.12
N CYS A 3 -31.18 2.75 58.15
CA CYS A 3 -29.76 2.48 57.88
C CYS A 3 -29.58 2.02 56.42
N TYR A 4 -28.41 2.31 55.86
CA TYR A 4 -27.82 1.67 54.68
C TYR A 4 -27.68 0.15 54.86
N LYS A 5 -27.95 -0.62 53.80
CA LYS A 5 -27.16 -1.75 53.24
C LYS A 5 -28.08 -2.63 52.40
N PHE A 6 -27.80 -2.75 51.10
CA PHE A 6 -27.63 -4.03 50.40
C PHE A 6 -27.10 -3.74 48.99
N ILE A 7 -25.79 -3.56 48.94
CA ILE A 7 -24.98 -3.77 47.75
C ILE A 7 -25.02 -5.28 47.49
N SER A 8 -25.56 -5.72 46.36
CA SER A 8 -25.07 -6.85 45.53
C SER A 8 -26.14 -7.31 44.53
N LEU A 9 -25.66 -7.73 43.35
CA LEU A 9 -26.39 -8.31 42.21
C LEU A 9 -27.22 -7.28 41.40
N LEU A 10 -27.00 -7.03 40.10
CA LEU A 10 -26.40 -7.81 39.04
C LEU A 10 -25.54 -6.91 38.14
N ALA A 11 -24.22 -7.07 38.18
CA ALA A 11 -23.38 -6.79 37.02
C ALA A 11 -23.49 -8.01 36.09
N VAL A 12 -24.50 -8.02 35.22
CA VAL A 12 -24.59 -9.01 34.14
C VAL A 12 -23.50 -8.67 33.13
N PHE A 13 -22.38 -9.37 33.30
CA PHE A 13 -21.44 -9.80 32.27
C PHE A 13 -21.84 -9.39 30.84
N PHE A 14 -21.40 -8.21 30.40
CA PHE A 14 -21.09 -8.01 28.98
C PHE A 14 -19.70 -8.63 28.73
N ALA A 15 -19.66 -9.96 28.82
CA ALA A 15 -18.51 -10.74 28.40
C ALA A 15 -18.46 -10.70 26.87
N ILE A 16 -17.69 -9.73 26.37
CA ILE A 16 -16.69 -9.88 25.30
C ILE A 16 -16.88 -11.16 24.48
N THR A 17 -17.50 -11.02 23.31
CA THR A 17 -17.19 -11.88 22.17
C THR A 17 -16.93 -11.01 20.95
N THR A 18 -15.87 -10.21 21.01
CA THR A 18 -15.14 -9.93 19.78
C THR A 18 -14.50 -11.26 19.40
N LEU A 19 -15.15 -12.01 18.51
CA LEU A 19 -14.49 -13.03 17.70
C LEU A 19 -13.39 -12.31 16.90
N THR A 20 -12.23 -12.12 17.54
CA THR A 20 -10.99 -11.93 16.82
C THR A 20 -10.86 -13.18 15.95
N HIS A 21 -11.15 -13.01 14.66
CA HIS A 21 -10.68 -13.98 13.69
C HIS A 21 -9.18 -14.09 13.94
N ALA A 22 -8.74 -15.25 14.42
CA ALA A 22 -7.34 -15.62 14.37
C ALA A 22 -7.00 -15.68 12.88
N GLN A 23 -6.67 -14.52 12.30
CA GLN A 23 -5.88 -14.47 11.09
C GLN A 23 -4.58 -15.13 11.52
N ASN A 24 -4.34 -16.36 11.04
CA ASN A 24 -3.06 -17.01 11.20
C ASN A 24 -2.00 -15.99 10.79
N ALA A 25 -1.31 -15.41 11.78
CA ALA A 25 -0.32 -14.37 11.58
C ALA A 25 0.89 -15.06 10.93
N GLY A 26 0.84 -15.18 9.61
CA GLY A 26 1.98 -15.64 8.82
C GLY A 26 3.12 -14.63 8.96
N PRO A 27 4.35 -15.01 8.57
CA PRO A 27 5.45 -14.06 8.59
C PRO A 27 5.14 -12.87 7.67
N CYS A 28 5.78 -11.73 7.97
CA CYS A 28 5.53 -10.47 7.28
C CYS A 28 4.09 -9.97 7.36
N THR A 29 3.41 -10.23 8.48
CA THR A 29 2.08 -9.67 8.81
C THR A 29 2.20 -8.79 10.06
N GLY A 30 1.38 -7.75 10.14
CA GLY A 30 1.48 -6.75 11.22
C GLY A 30 1.28 -5.32 10.71
N SER A 31 1.02 -4.39 11.63
CA SER A 31 0.83 -2.97 11.30
C SER A 31 2.09 -2.30 10.76
N GLU A 32 3.27 -2.80 11.15
CA GLU A 32 4.58 -2.34 10.66
C GLU A 32 4.78 -2.59 9.16
N TYR A 33 4.04 -3.54 8.57
CA TYR A 33 4.07 -3.84 7.14
C TYR A 33 2.94 -3.17 6.35
N ALA A 34 2.04 -2.45 7.04
CA ALA A 34 0.98 -1.69 6.39
C ALA A 34 1.51 -0.38 5.78
N THR A 35 0.85 0.09 4.74
CA THR A 35 1.07 1.45 4.21
C THR A 35 0.75 2.48 5.31
N ASP A 36 1.64 3.44 5.50
CA ASP A 36 1.52 4.48 6.53
C ASP A 36 1.64 5.88 5.91
N ALA A 37 1.94 6.91 6.71
CA ALA A 37 2.08 8.28 6.21
C ALA A 37 3.29 8.50 5.29
N GLU A 38 4.35 7.70 5.43
CA GLU A 38 5.64 7.92 4.77
C GLU A 38 5.88 6.94 3.61
N PHE A 39 5.34 5.73 3.70
CA PHE A 39 5.64 4.62 2.77
C PHE A 39 4.38 4.05 2.14
N PHE A 40 4.47 3.75 0.84
CA PHE A 40 3.63 2.73 0.23
C PHE A 40 4.26 1.38 0.51
N ARG A 41 3.45 0.42 1.00
CA ARG A 41 3.89 -0.94 1.29
C ARG A 41 2.92 -1.95 0.70
N ALA A 42 3.47 -2.99 0.10
CA ALA A 42 2.69 -4.06 -0.48
C ALA A 42 3.26 -5.43 -0.10
N TYR A 43 2.35 -6.34 0.23
CA TYR A 43 2.65 -7.71 0.57
C TYR A 43 2.25 -8.65 -0.57
N ALA A 44 3.04 -9.68 -0.79
CA ALA A 44 2.58 -10.87 -1.49
C ALA A 44 3.28 -12.13 -0.97
N SER A 45 2.66 -13.28 -1.21
CA SER A 45 3.30 -14.57 -1.02
C SER A 45 3.07 -15.47 -2.21
N ALA A 46 3.99 -16.41 -2.42
CA ALA A 46 3.86 -17.43 -3.45
C ALA A 46 4.47 -18.75 -2.99
N GLN A 47 4.01 -19.85 -3.59
CA GLN A 47 4.51 -21.19 -3.28
C GLN A 47 5.07 -21.87 -4.53
N SER A 48 6.14 -22.64 -4.37
CA SER A 48 6.78 -23.44 -5.43
C SER A 48 7.50 -24.65 -4.85
N SER A 49 7.75 -25.68 -5.66
CA SER A 49 8.69 -26.76 -5.29
C SER A 49 10.15 -26.30 -5.33
N ASP A 50 10.44 -25.22 -6.05
CA ASP A 50 11.76 -24.58 -6.12
C ASP A 50 11.78 -23.26 -5.33
N ALA A 51 12.75 -23.10 -4.44
CA ALA A 51 12.86 -21.95 -3.54
C ALA A 51 13.03 -20.63 -4.32
N THR A 52 13.85 -20.64 -5.38
CA THR A 52 14.10 -19.45 -6.20
C THR A 52 12.84 -18.99 -6.92
N ALA A 53 12.09 -19.92 -7.49
CA ALA A 53 10.82 -19.67 -8.15
C ALA A 53 9.76 -19.17 -7.16
N SER A 54 9.71 -19.71 -5.94
CA SER A 54 8.83 -19.22 -4.87
C SER A 54 9.11 -17.74 -4.58
N LYS A 55 10.37 -17.41 -4.31
CA LYS A 55 10.82 -16.03 -4.06
C LYS A 55 10.52 -15.09 -5.23
N LYS A 56 10.86 -15.49 -6.46
CA LYS A 56 10.63 -14.66 -7.65
C LYS A 56 9.15 -14.34 -7.84
N LYS A 57 8.27 -15.33 -7.68
CA LYS A 57 6.81 -15.12 -7.77
C LYS A 57 6.29 -14.18 -6.68
N ALA A 58 6.75 -14.36 -5.44
CA ALA A 58 6.38 -13.48 -4.33
C ALA A 58 6.85 -12.04 -4.58
N MET A 59 8.09 -11.85 -5.04
CA MET A 59 8.63 -10.53 -5.39
C MET A 59 7.81 -9.86 -6.48
N THR A 60 7.50 -10.58 -7.56
CA THR A 60 6.68 -10.06 -8.66
C THR A 60 5.28 -9.68 -8.16
N GLY A 61 4.65 -10.53 -7.36
CA GLY A 61 3.34 -10.23 -6.78
C GLY A 61 3.35 -8.97 -5.90
N ALA A 62 4.35 -8.84 -5.04
CA ALA A 62 4.47 -7.70 -4.12
C ALA A 62 4.72 -6.40 -4.91
N ARG A 63 5.58 -6.46 -5.93
CA ARG A 63 5.83 -5.35 -6.84
C ARG A 63 4.57 -4.92 -7.60
N THR A 64 3.84 -5.86 -8.20
CA THR A 64 2.60 -5.54 -8.94
C THR A 64 1.53 -4.95 -8.02
N ALA A 65 1.40 -5.47 -6.79
CA ALA A 65 0.49 -4.90 -5.80
C ALA A 65 0.88 -3.46 -5.44
N LEU A 66 2.18 -3.19 -5.26
CA LEU A 66 2.71 -1.85 -5.01
C LEU A 66 2.43 -0.89 -6.18
N GLU A 67 2.73 -1.32 -7.41
CA GLU A 67 2.46 -0.57 -8.64
C GLU A 67 0.99 -0.16 -8.75
N ASN A 68 0.08 -1.12 -8.55
CA ASN A 68 -1.36 -0.89 -8.64
C ASN A 68 -1.85 0.08 -7.56
N GLN A 69 -1.39 -0.07 -6.32
CA GLN A 69 -1.76 0.82 -5.22
C GLN A 69 -1.36 2.27 -5.50
N ILE A 70 -0.11 2.48 -5.96
CA ILE A 70 0.39 3.81 -6.29
C ILE A 70 -0.38 4.38 -7.48
N LYS A 71 -0.61 3.57 -8.51
CA LYS A 71 -1.34 3.96 -9.71
C LYS A 71 -2.74 4.47 -9.40
N THR A 72 -3.54 3.67 -8.67
CA THR A 72 -4.90 4.08 -8.28
C THR A 72 -4.91 5.44 -7.59
N LYS A 73 -3.94 5.66 -6.70
CA LYS A 73 -3.84 6.89 -5.95
C LYS A 73 -3.37 8.08 -6.78
N ALA A 74 -2.36 7.89 -7.63
CA ALA A 74 -1.85 8.89 -8.54
C ALA A 74 -2.89 9.30 -9.60
N GLU A 75 -3.63 8.35 -10.18
CA GLU A 75 -4.69 8.64 -11.16
C GLU A 75 -5.89 9.34 -10.51
N ALA A 76 -6.23 9.01 -9.26
CA ALA A 76 -7.24 9.76 -8.51
C ALA A 76 -6.81 11.22 -8.29
N ALA A 77 -5.54 11.44 -7.93
CA ALA A 77 -4.98 12.78 -7.81
C ALA A 77 -4.87 13.51 -9.16
N ALA A 78 -4.63 12.79 -10.26
CA ALA A 78 -4.66 13.38 -11.60
C ALA A 78 -6.06 13.86 -11.97
N LYS A 79 -7.11 13.09 -11.65
CA LYS A 79 -8.50 13.46 -11.90
C LYS A 79 -8.98 14.67 -11.09
N SER A 80 -8.28 15.06 -10.02
CA SER A 80 -8.60 16.28 -9.27
C SER A 80 -8.20 17.56 -10.00
N GLN A 81 -7.39 17.45 -11.06
CA GLN A 81 -6.98 18.57 -11.89
C GLN A 81 -8.18 19.13 -12.66
N THR A 82 -8.38 20.44 -12.61
CA THR A 82 -9.50 21.14 -13.25
C THR A 82 -9.12 21.83 -14.56
N LYS A 83 -7.82 22.10 -14.75
CA LYS A 83 -7.28 22.77 -15.94
C LYS A 83 -6.68 21.79 -16.97
N ILE A 84 -6.51 20.52 -16.60
CA ILE A 84 -6.02 19.48 -17.50
C ILE A 84 -7.22 18.95 -18.31
N SER A 85 -7.12 19.00 -19.64
CA SER A 85 -8.19 18.52 -20.52
C SER A 85 -8.32 16.99 -20.46
N GLY A 86 -9.46 16.45 -20.95
CA GLY A 86 -9.65 15.01 -21.06
C GLY A 86 -8.66 14.30 -22.01
N ALA A 87 -8.07 15.02 -22.98
CA ALA A 87 -7.00 14.46 -23.81
C ALA A 87 -5.66 14.45 -23.06
N ASP A 88 -5.39 15.52 -22.31
CA ASP A 88 -4.14 15.68 -21.55
C ASP A 88 -4.11 14.79 -20.29
N ILE A 89 -5.27 14.40 -19.74
CA ILE A 89 -5.31 13.46 -18.60
C ILE A 89 -4.79 12.08 -18.98
N ALA A 90 -5.03 11.64 -20.23
CA ALA A 90 -4.50 10.37 -20.73
C ALA A 90 -2.97 10.43 -20.85
N GLN A 91 -2.44 11.56 -21.34
CA GLN A 91 -1.00 11.83 -21.36
C GLN A 91 -0.43 11.84 -19.93
N PHE A 92 -1.12 12.49 -18.99
CA PHE A 92 -0.67 12.53 -17.59
C PHE A 92 -0.66 11.15 -16.94
N ASN A 93 -1.68 10.31 -17.18
CA ASN A 93 -1.71 8.92 -16.69
C ASN A 93 -0.57 8.08 -17.27
N SER A 94 -0.20 8.30 -18.54
CA SER A 94 0.96 7.65 -19.16
C SER A 94 2.28 8.05 -18.49
N LEU A 95 2.47 9.34 -18.20
CA LEU A 95 3.62 9.83 -17.43
C LEU A 95 3.67 9.27 -16.02
N ILE A 96 2.53 9.25 -15.32
CA ILE A 96 2.39 8.63 -13.99
C ILE A 96 2.83 7.17 -14.05
N GLN A 97 2.35 6.40 -15.04
CA GLN A 97 2.72 5.00 -15.21
C GLN A 97 4.24 4.83 -15.40
N GLY A 98 4.88 5.69 -16.19
CA GLY A 98 6.33 5.70 -16.40
C GLY A 98 7.11 5.98 -15.11
N VAL A 99 6.68 6.98 -14.32
CA VAL A 99 7.29 7.27 -13.01
C VAL A 99 7.13 6.10 -12.05
N ILE A 100 5.94 5.51 -11.96
CA ILE A 100 5.68 4.35 -11.10
C ILE A 100 6.63 3.20 -11.46
N GLN A 101 6.78 2.89 -12.75
CA GLN A 101 7.70 1.84 -13.21
C GLN A 101 9.15 2.11 -12.81
N GLN A 102 9.60 3.36 -12.79
CA GLN A 102 10.94 3.74 -12.33
C GLN A 102 11.07 3.65 -10.80
N GLU A 103 10.04 4.06 -10.05
CA GLU A 103 10.08 4.09 -8.59
C GLU A 103 10.05 2.68 -7.99
N VAL A 104 9.25 1.78 -8.55
CA VAL A 104 9.17 0.39 -8.08
C VAL A 104 10.40 -0.46 -8.47
N VAL A 105 11.29 0.03 -9.34
CA VAL A 105 12.64 -0.56 -9.49
C VAL A 105 13.48 -0.27 -8.24
N LYS A 106 13.27 0.88 -7.58
CA LYS A 106 14.02 1.33 -6.39
C LYS A 106 13.39 0.85 -5.08
N MET A 107 12.35 0.01 -5.15
CA MET A 107 11.65 -0.49 -3.97
C MET A 107 12.60 -1.27 -3.04
N LYS A 108 12.38 -1.15 -1.74
CA LYS A 108 13.12 -1.91 -0.72
C LYS A 108 12.29 -3.11 -0.30
N VAL A 109 12.95 -4.25 -0.08
CA VAL A 109 12.34 -5.39 0.61
C VAL A 109 12.52 -5.16 2.11
N ILE A 110 11.42 -5.05 2.85
CA ILE A 110 11.46 -4.84 4.32
C ILE A 110 11.12 -6.08 5.13
N CYS A 111 10.55 -7.08 4.46
CA CYS A 111 10.39 -8.41 5.02
C CYS A 111 10.51 -9.43 3.90
N GLU A 112 11.30 -10.47 4.14
CA GLU A 112 11.38 -11.67 3.32
C GLU A 112 11.44 -12.86 4.28
N ASN A 113 10.47 -13.75 4.19
CA ASN A 113 10.47 -14.99 4.96
C ASN A 113 10.10 -16.15 4.04
N SER A 114 10.91 -17.22 4.06
CA SER A 114 10.63 -18.43 3.31
C SER A 114 10.45 -19.60 4.27
N GLU A 115 9.27 -20.21 4.23
CA GLU A 115 8.92 -21.39 4.98
C GLU A 115 8.95 -22.61 4.05
N GLN A 116 9.36 -23.77 4.57
CA GLN A 116 9.33 -25.04 3.83
C GLN A 116 8.47 -26.05 4.56
N ALA A 117 7.48 -26.60 3.85
CA ALA A 117 6.61 -27.66 4.36
C ALA A 117 6.22 -28.61 3.23
N GLY A 118 6.30 -29.93 3.49
CA GLY A 118 5.89 -30.96 2.54
C GLY A 118 6.62 -30.88 1.18
N GLY A 119 7.92 -30.57 1.18
CA GLY A 119 8.73 -30.47 -0.04
C GLY A 119 8.44 -29.24 -0.91
N ARG A 120 7.70 -28.25 -0.39
CA ARG A 120 7.39 -27.00 -1.08
C ARG A 120 7.84 -25.81 -0.25
N TYR A 121 8.29 -24.77 -0.93
CA TYR A 121 8.67 -23.49 -0.37
C TYR A 121 7.50 -22.52 -0.52
N LYS A 122 7.22 -21.75 0.52
CA LYS A 122 6.32 -20.60 0.50
C LYS A 122 7.10 -19.38 0.94
N THR A 123 7.18 -18.38 0.07
CA THR A 123 7.91 -17.14 0.35
C THR A 123 6.93 -15.99 0.53
N HIS A 124 7.12 -15.23 1.59
CA HIS A 124 6.38 -14.05 2.02
C HIS A 124 7.28 -12.83 1.84
N ILE A 125 6.77 -11.78 1.19
CA ILE A 125 7.54 -10.59 0.86
C ILE A 125 6.71 -9.35 1.12
N VAL A 126 7.33 -8.35 1.75
CA VAL A 126 6.82 -6.98 1.82
C VAL A 126 7.84 -6.06 1.19
N VAL A 127 7.37 -5.24 0.25
CA VAL A 127 8.16 -4.20 -0.41
C VAL A 127 7.64 -2.82 -0.07
N GLU A 128 8.52 -1.82 -0.10
CA GLU A 128 8.14 -0.43 0.12
C GLU A 128 8.81 0.56 -0.85
N VAL A 129 8.14 1.69 -1.06
CA VAL A 129 8.70 2.91 -1.64
C VAL A 129 8.22 4.13 -0.85
N THR A 130 9.03 5.19 -0.80
CA THR A 130 8.64 6.42 -0.11
C THR A 130 7.57 7.17 -0.91
N LYS A 131 6.54 7.66 -0.23
CA LYS A 131 5.50 8.48 -0.86
C LYS A 131 6.07 9.79 -1.42
N ALA A 132 7.03 10.37 -0.71
CA ALA A 132 7.68 11.62 -1.09
C ALA A 132 8.43 11.51 -2.43
N SER A 133 9.17 10.42 -2.66
CA SER A 133 9.90 10.20 -3.93
C SER A 133 8.94 10.06 -5.10
N VAL A 134 7.91 9.22 -4.94
CA VAL A 134 6.87 9.03 -5.97
C VAL A 134 6.18 10.36 -6.30
N LEU A 135 5.70 11.08 -5.27
CA LEU A 135 5.02 12.37 -5.44
C LEU A 135 5.90 13.39 -6.16
N THR A 136 7.15 13.54 -5.71
CA THR A 136 8.10 14.50 -6.28
C THR A 136 8.38 14.19 -7.75
N ASN A 137 8.58 12.91 -8.08
CA ASN A 137 8.89 12.52 -9.46
C ASN A 137 7.69 12.69 -10.39
N ILE A 138 6.46 12.40 -9.94
CA ILE A 138 5.25 12.69 -10.74
C ILE A 138 5.10 14.20 -10.98
N VAL A 139 5.24 15.01 -9.92
CA VAL A 139 5.13 16.47 -10.01
C VAL A 139 6.18 17.04 -10.97
N ASN A 140 7.43 16.60 -10.87
CA ASN A 140 8.50 17.04 -11.74
C ASN A 140 8.24 16.63 -13.20
N SER A 141 7.81 15.39 -13.43
CA SER A 141 7.44 14.93 -14.77
C SER A 141 6.30 15.75 -15.39
N ALA A 142 5.27 16.11 -14.61
CA ALA A 142 4.19 16.96 -15.10
C ALA A 142 4.65 18.39 -15.42
N LYS A 143 5.53 18.96 -14.58
CA LYS A 143 6.09 20.32 -14.78
C LYS A 143 7.07 20.41 -15.95
N SER A 144 7.72 19.30 -16.31
CA SER A 144 8.64 19.23 -17.44
C SER A 144 7.96 18.86 -18.75
N ASP A 145 6.71 18.38 -18.73
CA ASP A 145 5.97 18.04 -19.94
C ASP A 145 5.39 19.29 -20.61
N GLU A 146 5.66 19.46 -21.90
CA GLU A 146 5.26 20.64 -22.69
C GLU A 146 3.75 20.88 -22.72
N LYS A 147 2.94 19.82 -22.65
CA LYS A 147 1.47 19.91 -22.70
C LYS A 147 0.87 20.15 -21.32
N LEU A 148 1.46 19.54 -20.28
CA LEU A 148 0.91 19.60 -18.93
C LEU A 148 1.35 20.84 -18.15
N LYS A 149 2.59 21.31 -18.33
CA LYS A 149 3.23 22.31 -17.46
C LYS A 149 2.43 23.60 -17.24
N ALA A 150 1.75 24.10 -18.27
CA ALA A 150 1.01 25.35 -18.20
C ALA A 150 -0.29 25.24 -17.39
N ASN A 151 -0.86 24.03 -17.33
CA ASN A 151 -2.17 23.76 -16.75
C ASN A 151 -2.11 22.89 -15.49
N PHE A 152 -0.93 22.37 -15.13
CA PHE A 152 -0.76 21.52 -13.95
C PHE A 152 -0.94 22.31 -12.65
N GLU A 153 -1.91 21.89 -11.86
CA GLU A 153 -2.26 22.45 -10.55
C GLU A 153 -1.57 21.62 -9.44
N GLU A 154 -0.27 21.87 -9.23
CA GLU A 154 0.56 21.11 -8.28
C GLU A 154 -0.06 21.01 -6.87
N GLY A 155 -0.59 22.11 -6.34
CA GLY A 155 -1.20 22.13 -5.01
C GLY A 155 -2.39 21.16 -4.90
N LYS A 156 -3.25 21.10 -5.94
CA LYS A 156 -4.37 20.15 -5.99
C LYS A 156 -3.91 18.70 -6.11
N PHE A 157 -2.86 18.46 -6.91
CA PHE A 157 -2.30 17.13 -7.04
C PHE A 157 -1.75 16.63 -5.69
N LYS A 158 -0.92 17.46 -5.03
CA LYS A 158 -0.34 17.16 -3.72
C LYS A 158 -1.39 16.97 -2.62
N GLN A 159 -2.50 17.69 -2.68
CA GLN A 159 -3.58 17.54 -1.71
C GLN A 159 -4.36 16.23 -1.90
N ALA A 160 -4.53 15.79 -3.14
CA ALA A 160 -5.28 14.59 -3.48
C ALA A 160 -4.45 13.30 -3.40
N PHE A 161 -3.13 13.41 -3.40
CA PHE A 161 -2.17 12.31 -3.27
C PHE A 161 -1.71 12.16 -1.80
#